data_AF-A0A1I7WYD5-F1
#
_entry.id   AF-A0A1I7WYD5-F1
#
_cell.length_a   1.000
_cell.length_b   1.000
_cell.length_c   1.000
_cell.angle_alpha   90.00
_cell.angle_beta   90.00
_cell.angle_gamma   90.00
#
_symmetry.space_group_name_H-M   'P 1'
#
loop_
_entity.id
_entity.type
_entity.pdbx_description
1 polymer ?
#
loop_
_entity_poly.entity_id
_entity_poly.type
_entity_poly.pdbx_seq_one_letter_code
_entity_poly.pdbx_strand_id
1 'polypeptide(L)'
;MKYLENSSLEALSSTISIGAIDCILDIKLEAYSCKMIQSDKKQWKSYEDGNGLSERQCVMNAVDGKFSATVNNYTTIRDELWVAIESEIQPSDCRIYSFKSSYAGDPFSEDGCLWCLNFFFYNKNLKRLFLFSCRALSQNGGNLPTDQLWDLEDE
;
A
#
# COMPACT_ATOMS: atom_id res chain seq x y z
N MET A 1 -9.50 -11.10 -10.14
CA MET A 1 -8.09 -11.48 -9.94
C MET A 1 -8.06 -12.55 -8.84
N LYS A 2 -7.02 -13.38 -8.72
CA LYS A 2 -6.94 -14.40 -7.65
C LYS A 2 -5.79 -14.03 -6.69
N TYR A 3 -6.09 -13.92 -5.40
CA TYR A 3 -5.12 -13.68 -4.33
C TYR A 3 -4.02 -14.75 -4.33
N LEU A 4 -2.79 -14.31 -4.07
CA LEU A 4 -1.61 -15.15 -3.95
C LEU A 4 -1.12 -15.02 -2.51
N GLU A 5 -1.24 -16.10 -1.75
CA GLU A 5 -0.76 -16.16 -0.37
C GLU A 5 0.77 -16.06 -0.34
N ASN A 6 1.28 -15.17 0.51
CA ASN A 6 2.70 -15.02 0.76
C ASN A 6 2.93 -14.71 2.24
N SER A 7 3.37 -15.72 3.00
CA SER A 7 3.60 -15.61 4.43
C SER A 7 4.68 -14.60 4.82
N SER A 8 5.65 -14.32 3.93
CA SER A 8 6.69 -13.32 4.20
C SER A 8 6.10 -11.91 4.17
N LEU A 9 5.22 -11.63 3.21
CA LEU A 9 4.54 -10.33 3.11
C LEU A 9 3.54 -10.12 4.24
N GLU A 10 2.84 -11.18 4.67
CA GLU A 10 1.94 -11.14 5.83
C GLU A 10 2.72 -10.89 7.13
N ALA A 11 3.84 -11.57 7.33
CA ALA A 11 4.71 -11.36 8.50
C ALA A 11 5.29 -9.94 8.54
N LEU A 12 5.72 -9.41 7.39
CA LEU A 12 6.22 -8.03 7.27
C LEU A 12 5.11 -7.01 7.57
N SER A 13 3.91 -7.21 7.02
CA SER A 13 2.76 -6.35 7.29
C SER A 13 2.46 -6.29 8.80
N SER A 14 2.40 -7.45 9.47
CA SER A 14 2.21 -7.54 10.91
C SER A 14 3.33 -6.85 11.70
N THR A 15 4.59 -7.08 11.32
CA THR A 15 5.75 -6.48 11.98
C THR A 15 5.74 -4.95 11.89
N ILE A 16 5.40 -4.41 10.71
CA ILE A 16 5.31 -2.96 10.48
C ILE A 16 4.16 -2.35 11.28
N SER A 17 2.99 -3.00 11.32
CA SER A 17 1.86 -2.55 12.14
C SER A 17 2.19 -2.54 13.63
N ILE A 18 2.83 -3.58 14.16
CA ILE A 18 3.23 -3.67 15.57
C ILE A 18 4.34 -2.65 15.90
N GLY A 19 5.23 -2.38 14.95
CA GLY A 19 6.32 -1.42 15.10
C GLY A 19 5.87 0.05 15.03
N ALA A 20 4.59 0.33 14.79
CA ALA A 20 4.06 1.69 14.69
C ALA A 20 4.26 2.51 15.98
N ILE A 21 4.59 3.80 15.83
CA ILE A 21 4.79 4.75 16.94
C ILE A 21 3.80 5.90 16.78
N ASP A 22 3.14 6.29 17.87
CA ASP A 22 2.23 7.45 17.96
C ASP A 22 1.06 7.47 16.94
N CYS A 23 0.87 6.37 16.21
CA CYS A 23 -0.19 6.16 15.25
C CYS A 23 -0.53 4.67 15.18
N ILE A 24 -1.64 4.35 14.52
CA ILE A 24 -2.00 2.99 14.13
C ILE A 24 -1.69 2.86 12.64
N LEU A 25 -0.89 1.87 12.27
CA LEU A 25 -0.60 1.56 10.87
C LEU A 25 -1.42 0.35 10.42
N ASP A 26 -2.31 0.58 9.47
CA ASP A 26 -3.02 -0.46 8.73
C ASP A 26 -2.33 -0.63 7.37
N ILE A 27 -1.58 -1.72 7.24
CA ILE A 27 -0.78 -2.05 6.05
C ILE A 27 -1.26 -3.35 5.43
N LYS A 28 -1.36 -3.35 4.11
CA LYS A 28 -1.68 -4.50 3.27
C LYS A 28 -0.67 -4.63 2.16
N LEU A 29 0.02 -5.77 2.13
CA LEU A 29 0.97 -6.17 1.10
C LEU A 29 0.43 -7.41 0.41
N GLU A 30 -0.31 -7.22 -0.68
CA GLU A 30 -1.11 -8.30 -1.28
C GLU A 30 -0.74 -8.51 -2.75
N ALA A 31 -0.47 -9.75 -3.12
CA ALA A 31 -0.22 -10.14 -4.50
C ALA A 31 -1.45 -10.82 -5.11
N TYR A 32 -1.71 -10.53 -6.38
CA TYR A 32 -2.83 -11.08 -7.13
C TYR A 32 -2.38 -11.51 -8.52
N SER A 33 -2.85 -12.67 -8.95
CA SER A 33 -2.75 -13.09 -10.35
C SER A 33 -3.87 -12.48 -11.19
N CYS A 34 -3.49 -11.97 -12.36
CA CYS A 34 -4.40 -11.41 -13.36
C CYS A 34 -4.60 -12.44 -14.48
N LYS A 35 -5.87 -12.68 -14.86
CA LYS A 35 -6.16 -13.33 -16.15
C LYS A 35 -5.92 -12.32 -17.27
N MET A 36 -5.52 -12.79 -18.44
CA MET A 36 -5.43 -11.95 -19.65
C MET A 36 -6.80 -11.33 -19.96
N ILE A 37 -6.89 -10.01 -20.04
CA ILE A 37 -8.09 -9.28 -20.47
C ILE A 37 -7.76 -8.61 -21.81
N GLN A 38 -8.57 -8.88 -22.84
CA GLN A 38 -8.31 -8.46 -24.24
C GLN A 38 -8.55 -6.97 -24.52
N SER A 39 -9.07 -6.21 -23.56
CA SER A 39 -9.34 -4.78 -23.74
C SER A 39 -9.26 -4.05 -22.41
N ASP A 40 -8.13 -3.38 -22.17
CA ASP A 40 -8.01 -2.43 -21.08
C ASP A 40 -8.73 -1.14 -21.50
N LYS A 41 -9.97 -0.96 -21.03
CA LYS A 41 -10.62 0.35 -21.02
C LYS A 41 -10.36 1.01 -19.66
N LYS A 42 -9.99 2.28 -19.74
CA LYS A 42 -9.93 3.34 -18.71
C LYS A 42 -8.59 3.63 -18.06
N GLN A 43 -8.50 4.92 -17.76
CA GLN A 43 -7.32 5.75 -17.62
C GLN A 43 -6.76 5.65 -16.21
N TRP A 44 -5.44 5.56 -16.11
CA TRP A 44 -4.72 5.56 -14.85
C TRP A 44 -3.61 6.60 -14.94
N LYS A 45 -3.50 7.44 -13.90
CA LYS A 45 -2.44 8.43 -13.81
C LYS A 45 -1.16 7.71 -13.37
N SER A 46 -0.12 7.74 -14.21
CA SER A 46 1.24 7.33 -13.84
C SER A 46 1.70 8.12 -12.62
N TYR A 47 2.50 7.48 -11.77
CA TYR A 47 3.16 8.19 -10.69
C TYR A 47 4.35 8.95 -11.25
N GLU A 48 4.21 10.26 -11.44
CA GLU A 48 5.28 11.13 -11.93
C GLU A 48 5.77 12.01 -10.77
N ASP A 49 7.02 11.82 -10.36
CA ASP A 49 7.74 12.78 -9.52
C ASP A 49 8.61 13.67 -10.41
N GLY A 50 8.59 14.99 -10.14
CA GLY A 50 9.25 16.01 -10.98
C GLY A 50 10.78 16.00 -10.94
N ASN A 51 11.41 15.01 -10.31
CA ASN A 51 12.83 14.97 -9.99
C ASN A 51 13.69 14.10 -10.94
N GLY A 52 13.11 13.53 -12.01
CA GLY A 52 13.86 12.70 -12.98
C GLY A 52 14.35 11.35 -12.41
N LEU A 53 13.85 10.97 -11.24
CA LEU A 53 14.07 9.66 -10.62
C LEU A 53 13.14 8.60 -11.26
N SER A 54 13.53 7.32 -11.19
CA SER A 54 12.68 6.23 -11.68
C SER A 54 11.42 6.09 -10.81
N GLU A 55 10.31 5.63 -11.40
CA GLU A 55 9.03 5.44 -10.68
C GLU A 55 9.23 4.60 -9.41
N ARG A 56 10.04 3.53 -9.50
CA ARG A 56 10.46 2.69 -8.37
C ARG A 56 11.11 3.52 -7.26
N GLN A 57 12.11 4.33 -7.59
CA GLN A 57 12.87 5.07 -6.59
C GLN A 57 11.99 6.10 -5.87
N CYS A 58 11.08 6.73 -6.61
CA CYS A 58 10.14 7.69 -6.03
C CYS A 58 9.19 7.01 -5.04
N VAL A 59 8.70 5.81 -5.37
CA VAL A 59 7.84 5.02 -4.46
C VAL A 59 8.61 4.58 -3.22
N MET A 60 9.85 4.11 -3.39
CA MET A 60 10.72 3.76 -2.26
C MET A 60 10.93 4.96 -1.34
N ASN A 61 11.28 6.12 -1.89
CA ASN A 61 11.49 7.34 -1.11
C ASN A 61 10.20 7.79 -0.38
N ALA A 62 9.02 7.64 -1.01
CA ALA A 62 7.74 7.98 -0.40
C ALA A 62 7.41 7.07 0.80
N VAL A 63 7.63 5.77 0.66
CA VAL A 63 7.44 4.80 1.75
C VAL A 63 8.47 5.03 2.84
N ASP A 64 9.76 5.12 2.49
CA ASP A 64 10.86 5.31 3.42
C ASP A 64 10.67 6.60 4.25
N GLY A 65 10.23 7.69 3.61
CA GLY A 65 9.98 8.97 4.27
C GLY A 65 8.82 8.93 5.27
N LYS A 66 7.79 8.10 5.03
CA LYS A 66 6.69 7.91 6.00
C LYS A 66 7.08 6.95 7.11
N PHE A 67 7.64 5.80 6.76
CA PHE A 67 7.90 4.73 7.72
C PHE A 67 9.06 5.07 8.66
N SER A 68 10.08 5.80 8.19
CA SER A 68 11.15 6.29 9.08
C SER A 68 10.65 7.20 10.21
N ALA A 69 9.51 7.88 10.02
CA ALA A 69 8.90 8.74 11.02
C ALA A 69 7.88 8.01 11.91
N THR A 70 7.30 6.89 11.45
CA THR A 70 6.17 6.23 12.12
C THR A 70 6.44 4.79 12.56
N VAL A 71 7.58 4.20 12.24
CA VAL A 71 7.90 2.79 12.53
C VAL A 71 9.22 2.67 13.28
N ASN A 72 9.19 2.04 14.45
CA ASN A 72 10.39 1.71 15.23
C ASN A 72 11.29 0.71 14.48
N ASN A 73 12.60 0.93 14.54
CA ASN A 73 13.60 0.07 13.89
C ASN A 73 13.36 -0.13 12.39
N TYR A 74 12.76 0.85 11.71
CA TYR A 74 12.45 0.75 10.29
C TYR A 74 13.66 0.42 9.43
N THR A 75 14.86 0.92 9.78
CA THR A 75 16.09 0.65 9.02
C THR A 75 16.38 -0.84 8.83
N THR A 76 16.04 -1.68 9.83
CA THR A 76 16.21 -3.13 9.74
C THR A 76 15.10 -3.78 8.90
N ILE A 77 13.85 -3.37 9.13
CA ILE A 77 12.67 -3.91 8.44
C ILE A 77 12.66 -3.52 6.95
N ARG A 78 13.22 -2.36 6.63
CA ARG A 78 13.26 -1.78 5.29
C ARG A 78 13.87 -2.74 4.27
N ASP A 79 15.02 -3.31 4.60
CA ASP A 79 15.73 -4.17 3.64
C ASP A 79 14.96 -5.49 3.42
N GLU A 80 14.42 -6.07 4.48
CA GLU A 80 13.55 -7.25 4.40
C GLU A 80 12.29 -7.00 3.57
N LEU A 81 11.66 -5.84 3.78
CA LEU A 81 10.47 -5.40 3.05
C LEU A 81 10.74 -5.32 1.54
N TRP A 82 11.79 -4.60 1.16
CA TRP A 82 12.08 -4.39 -0.27
C TRP A 82 12.63 -5.65 -0.95
N VAL A 83 13.32 -6.54 -0.22
CA VAL A 83 13.71 -7.85 -0.74
C VAL A 83 12.49 -8.72 -1.02
N ALA A 84 11.51 -8.76 -0.11
CA ALA A 84 10.28 -9.52 -0.31
C ALA A 84 9.46 -8.99 -1.50
N ILE A 85 9.34 -7.66 -1.63
CA ILE A 85 8.65 -7.03 -2.76
C ILE A 85 9.38 -7.29 -4.09
N GLU A 86 10.72 -7.20 -4.12
CA GLU A 86 11.49 -7.49 -5.33
C GLU A 86 11.27 -8.93 -5.81
N SER A 87 11.29 -9.89 -4.88
CA SER A 87 11.02 -11.30 -5.14
C SER A 87 9.60 -11.54 -5.66
N GLU A 88 8.61 -10.82 -5.12
CA GLU A 88 7.20 -11.04 -5.46
C GLU A 88 6.77 -10.41 -6.78
N ILE A 89 7.20 -9.18 -7.10
CA ILE A 89 6.65 -8.43 -8.25
C ILE A 89 7.69 -7.82 -9.19
N GLN A 90 8.96 -7.77 -8.81
CA GLN A 90 10.03 -7.10 -9.58
C GLN A 90 9.63 -5.66 -9.98
N PRO A 91 9.63 -4.70 -9.03
CA PRO A 91 9.17 -3.33 -9.27
C PRO A 91 9.83 -2.62 -10.46
N SER A 92 11.04 -3.03 -10.84
CA SER A 92 11.77 -2.49 -12.01
C SER A 92 11.07 -2.75 -13.35
N ASP A 93 10.34 -3.86 -13.46
CA ASP A 93 9.58 -4.26 -14.65
C ASP A 93 8.08 -3.97 -14.51
N CYS A 94 7.70 -3.23 -13.46
CA CYS A 94 6.32 -2.89 -13.17
C CYS A 94 5.94 -1.55 -13.77
N ARG A 95 4.67 -1.45 -14.18
CA ARG A 95 4.01 -0.16 -14.28
C ARG A 95 3.40 0.17 -12.93
N ILE A 96 3.77 1.31 -12.34
CA ILE A 96 3.35 1.69 -11.00
C ILE A 96 2.27 2.77 -11.07
N TYR A 97 1.22 2.59 -10.30
CA TYR A 97 0.12 3.53 -10.16
C TYR A 97 -0.02 3.94 -8.71
N SER A 98 -0.40 5.20 -8.49
CA SER A 98 -0.75 5.70 -7.16
C SER A 98 -2.19 6.14 -7.12
N PHE A 99 -2.93 5.76 -6.10
CA PHE A 99 -4.25 6.29 -5.83
C PHE A 99 -4.17 7.35 -4.74
N LYS A 100 -4.55 8.58 -5.09
CA LYS A 100 -4.77 9.67 -4.14
C LYS A 100 -6.24 10.04 -4.25
N SER A 101 -7.00 9.88 -3.18
CA SER A 101 -8.34 10.44 -3.15
C SER A 101 -8.24 11.95 -3.09
N SER A 102 -8.88 12.62 -4.04
CA SER A 102 -9.12 14.06 -4.02
C SER A 102 -10.61 14.38 -3.91
N TYR A 103 -11.42 13.41 -3.46
CA TYR A 103 -12.86 13.52 -3.41
C TYR A 103 -13.32 13.65 -1.95
N ALA A 104 -14.07 14.72 -1.66
CA ALA A 104 -14.73 14.88 -0.37
C ALA A 104 -15.78 13.77 -0.21
N GLY A 105 -15.56 12.84 0.72
CA GLY A 105 -16.42 11.67 0.96
C GLY A 105 -15.81 10.31 0.59
N ASP A 106 -14.51 10.23 0.32
CA ASP A 106 -13.82 8.96 0.13
C ASP A 106 -13.59 8.21 1.47
N PRO A 107 -13.81 6.89 1.54
CA PRO A 107 -13.62 6.07 2.74
C PRO A 107 -12.18 6.04 3.30
N PHE A 108 -11.17 6.53 2.57
CA PHE A 108 -9.81 6.72 3.11
C PHE A 108 -9.56 8.14 3.61
N SER A 109 -10.56 9.01 3.52
CA SER A 109 -10.57 10.38 4.05
C SER A 109 -11.30 10.45 5.40
N GLU A 110 -11.30 9.34 6.15
CA GLU A 110 -11.84 9.27 7.52
C GLU A 110 -11.17 10.28 8.45
N ASP A 111 -11.96 10.80 9.39
CA ASP A 111 -11.44 11.63 10.47
C ASP A 111 -10.34 10.89 11.22
N GLY A 112 -9.14 11.48 11.26
CA GLY A 112 -7.97 10.90 11.93
C GLY A 112 -6.96 10.21 11.01
N CYS A 113 -7.20 10.09 9.70
CA CYS A 113 -6.18 9.64 8.75
C CYS A 113 -5.07 10.69 8.59
N LEU A 114 -3.87 10.38 9.09
CA LEU A 114 -2.69 11.27 9.04
C LEU A 114 -2.07 11.28 7.64
N TRP A 115 -2.00 10.10 7.01
CA TRP A 115 -1.54 9.92 5.64
C TRP A 115 -1.94 8.53 5.14
N CYS A 116 -2.01 8.40 3.81
CA CYS A 116 -2.20 7.13 3.14
C CYS A 116 -1.27 7.00 1.93
N LEU A 117 -0.85 5.77 1.65
CA LEU A 117 -0.03 5.36 0.52
C LEU A 117 -0.73 4.18 -0.14
N ASN A 118 -1.21 4.37 -1.36
CA ASN A 118 -1.87 3.34 -2.13
C ASN A 118 -1.14 3.20 -3.46
N PHE A 119 -0.34 2.16 -3.61
CA PHE A 119 0.41 1.85 -4.82
C PHE A 119 -0.01 0.52 -5.41
N PHE A 120 -0.17 0.50 -6.73
CA PHE A 120 -0.44 -0.70 -7.50
C PHE A 120 0.71 -0.93 -8.45
N PHE A 121 1.34 -2.10 -8.36
CA PHE A 121 2.43 -2.52 -9.23
C PHE A 121 1.90 -3.59 -10.15
N TYR A 122 1.90 -3.30 -11.45
CA TYR A 122 1.46 -4.26 -12.45
C TYR A 122 2.64 -4.77 -13.27
N ASN A 123 2.95 -6.05 -13.12
CA ASN A 123 3.96 -6.73 -13.92
C ASN A 123 3.29 -7.56 -15.01
N LYS A 124 3.48 -7.14 -16.27
CA LYS A 124 2.90 -7.81 -17.45
C LYS A 124 3.49 -9.20 -17.68
N ASN A 125 4.78 -9.38 -17.39
CA ASN A 125 5.49 -10.64 -17.62
C ASN A 125 5.03 -11.71 -16.64
N LEU A 126 4.87 -11.33 -15.37
CA LEU A 126 4.34 -12.21 -14.32
C LEU A 126 2.81 -12.35 -14.35
N LYS A 127 2.11 -11.51 -15.13
CA LYS A 127 0.65 -11.36 -15.10
C LYS A 127 0.14 -11.16 -13.67
N ARG A 128 0.83 -10.31 -12.93
CA ARG A 128 0.65 -10.13 -11.50
C ARG A 128 0.41 -8.66 -11.16
N LEU A 129 -0.51 -8.43 -10.24
CA LEU A 129 -0.76 -7.15 -9.61
C LEU A 129 -0.32 -7.26 -8.16
N PHE A 130 0.42 -6.28 -7.65
CA PHE A 130 0.76 -6.18 -6.25
C PHE A 130 0.20 -4.87 -5.69
N LEU A 131 -0.52 -4.97 -4.58
CA LEU A 131 -1.05 -3.86 -3.82
C LEU A 131 -0.13 -3.60 -2.64
N PHE A 132 0.40 -2.38 -2.59
CA PHE A 132 0.96 -1.80 -1.37
C PHE A 132 -0.02 -0.73 -0.90
N SER A 133 -0.75 -1.03 0.17
CA SER A 133 -1.65 -0.08 0.82
C SER A 133 -1.19 0.12 2.24
N CYS A 134 -0.99 1.37 2.67
CA CYS A 134 -0.73 1.70 4.05
C CYS A 134 -1.42 3.00 4.43
N ARG A 135 -2.18 3.00 5.52
CA ARG A 135 -2.73 4.21 6.12
C ARG A 135 -2.28 4.33 7.57
N ALA A 136 -1.97 5.56 7.97
CA ALA A 136 -1.69 5.90 9.35
C ALA A 136 -2.87 6.66 9.95
N LEU A 137 -3.36 6.15 11.07
CA LEU A 137 -4.47 6.74 11.82
C LEU A 137 -3.94 7.31 13.14
N SER A 138 -4.48 8.46 13.53
CA SER A 138 -4.20 9.06 14.84
C SER A 138 -4.73 8.17 15.96
N GLN A 139 -3.91 7.92 16.99
CA GLN A 139 -4.36 7.22 18.19
C GLN A 139 -5.47 7.97 18.95
N ASN A 140 -5.56 9.29 18.74
CA ASN A 140 -6.55 10.16 19.38
C ASN A 140 -7.84 10.28 18.55
N GLY A 141 -7.85 9.79 17.32
CA GLY A 141 -8.99 9.83 16.40
C GLY A 141 -9.97 8.68 16.63
N GLY A 142 -10.54 8.60 17.84
CA GLY A 142 -11.73 7.78 18.13
C GLY A 142 -11.50 6.28 18.26
N ASN A 143 -11.89 5.74 19.41
CA ASN A 143 -12.28 4.34 19.57
C ASN A 143 -13.46 4.01 18.64
N LEU A 144 -13.20 3.72 17.37
CA LEU A 144 -14.14 2.98 16.54
C LEU A 144 -13.60 1.56 16.44
N PRO A 145 -14.23 0.58 17.14
CA PRO A 145 -13.87 -0.81 16.97
C PRO A 145 -14.06 -1.17 15.48
N THR A 146 -13.04 -1.79 14.90
CA THR A 146 -12.96 -2.25 13.51
C THR A 146 -14.17 -3.11 13.07
N ASP A 147 -14.96 -3.61 14.02
CA ASP A 147 -16.13 -4.47 13.79
C ASP A 147 -17.44 -3.73 13.44
N GLN A 148 -17.54 -2.40 13.53
CA GLN A 148 -18.82 -1.70 13.26
C GLN A 148 -18.95 -1.05 11.87
N LEU A 149 -17.95 -1.18 11.00
CA LEU A 149 -18.00 -0.56 9.65
C LEU A 149 -18.72 -1.43 8.60
N TRP A 150 -19.09 -2.67 8.92
CA TRP A 150 -19.78 -3.59 7.99
C TRP A 150 -21.27 -3.82 8.30
N ASP A 151 -21.81 -3.22 9.37
CA ASP A 151 -23.19 -3.46 9.84
C ASP A 151 -24.17 -2.30 9.55
N LEU A 152 -23.87 -1.42 8.59
CA LEU A 152 -24.80 -0.36 8.17
C LEU A 152 -25.40 -0.60 6.77
N GLU A 153 -25.86 -1.83 6.53
CA GLU A 153 -26.95 -2.08 5.59
C GLU A 153 -27.99 -2.95 6.29
N ASP A 154 -29.01 -2.32 6.87
CA ASP A 154 -30.42 -2.75 6.83
C ASP A 154 -31.28 -1.86 7.76
N GLU A 155 -31.90 -0.82 7.18
CA GLU A 155 -33.23 -0.34 7.59
C GLU A 155 -34.08 -0.02 6.36
#